data_AF-A0AAN8F7K8-F1
#
_entry.id   AF-A0AAN8F7K8-F1
#
_cell.length_a   1.000
_cell.length_b   1.000
_cell.length_c   1.000
_cell.angle_alpha   90.00
_cell.angle_beta   90.00
_cell.angle_gamma   90.00
#
_symmetry.space_group_name_H-M   'P 1'
#
loop_
_entity.id
_entity.type
_entity.pdbx_description
1 polymer ?
#
loop_
_entity_poly.entity_id
_entity_poly.type
_entity_poly.pdbx_seq_one_letter_code
_entity_poly.pdbx_strand_id
1 'polypeptide(L)'
;MCCSLAVVCLLVLLLPPCRPAPLVTENFDEIVSYLHRFGYLNTPTPSLHEFRAGLRLFQEVVGVEPTGELTPETVEATRRKRCSHKDTRKETGRSKRFALSGTSKWDKKHFTGLHELSLKWFVSEYTNDIPKAIIRSTIQKAFQLWAKQANERNLPKVTFHFEEAASQADADINILWAEGAHGDQYEFDGASAKKNILAHTFFPGHSEPLNGDIHFDDAETWETDLTAATNFDRRFFPYVLAHEIGHALGLQHAKKQEAIMYPYYKNTPLDEIKLDLDDKCAINWNYVGTSKFCLFVWLMSEIVPIHNNSDQMASSNHLNNSPKQRIKTAKRILKQTRIPRCLASNDIQWLIEAKLQKFLHFPPVESKTYSEVLCNFLLGLHAYRGSPDYVPSDSLEKEFSGVMKEVSEFGPVSSASVRRMARGAWRRLEHGQPSVLDPTYFDDKFFNKFLPEYLQLQ
;
A
#
# COMPACT_ATOMS: atom_id res chain seq x y z
N MET A 1 -61.63 -63.96 -15.43
CA MET A 1 -61.19 -63.63 -16.80
C MET A 1 -60.28 -62.41 -16.74
N CYS A 2 -59.05 -62.59 -17.25
CA CYS A 2 -58.05 -61.62 -17.77
C CYS A 2 -57.77 -60.25 -17.11
N CYS A 3 -56.49 -60.06 -16.75
CA CYS A 3 -55.54 -58.99 -17.17
C CYS A 3 -55.96 -57.50 -17.03
N SER A 4 -55.16 -56.51 -16.65
CA SER A 4 -53.70 -56.37 -16.53
C SER A 4 -53.34 -54.94 -16.09
N LEU A 5 -52.13 -54.82 -15.53
CA LEU A 5 -51.20 -53.67 -15.49
C LEU A 5 -51.38 -52.46 -14.54
N ALA A 6 -50.24 -52.20 -13.89
CA ALA A 6 -49.87 -51.15 -12.96
C ALA A 6 -49.78 -49.75 -13.57
N VAL A 7 -50.00 -48.72 -12.75
CA VAL A 7 -49.11 -47.54 -12.67
C VAL A 7 -49.13 -47.01 -11.23
N VAL A 8 -47.96 -47.03 -10.59
CA VAL A 8 -47.63 -46.31 -9.37
C VAL A 8 -47.46 -44.83 -9.72
N CYS A 9 -48.10 -43.91 -8.99
CA CYS A 9 -47.65 -42.52 -8.97
C CYS A 9 -47.81 -41.91 -7.57
N LEU A 10 -46.67 -41.84 -6.89
CA LEU A 10 -46.39 -41.09 -5.67
C LEU A 10 -46.55 -39.59 -6.00
N LEU A 11 -47.47 -38.88 -5.35
CA LEU A 11 -47.58 -37.42 -5.43
C LEU A 11 -47.74 -36.85 -4.01
N VAL A 12 -46.66 -36.96 -3.25
CA VAL A 12 -46.37 -36.12 -2.10
C VAL A 12 -45.05 -35.43 -2.43
N LEU A 13 -44.98 -34.11 -2.18
CA LEU A 13 -43.83 -33.18 -2.25
C LEU A 13 -43.94 -32.11 -3.34
N LEU A 14 -44.68 -31.04 -3.05
CA LEU A 14 -44.40 -29.69 -3.59
C LEU A 14 -44.73 -28.61 -2.53
N LEU A 15 -44.05 -28.66 -1.39
CA LEU A 15 -43.68 -27.44 -0.69
C LEU A 15 -42.16 -27.45 -0.57
N PRO A 16 -41.45 -26.42 -1.06
CA PRO A 16 -40.01 -26.37 -0.89
C PRO A 16 -39.71 -26.32 0.62
N PRO A 17 -38.73 -27.11 1.12
CA PRO A 17 -38.31 -26.97 2.50
C PRO A 17 -37.84 -25.53 2.70
N CYS A 18 -38.42 -24.84 3.69
CA CYS A 18 -37.92 -23.55 4.14
C CYS A 18 -36.46 -23.76 4.51
N ARG A 19 -35.54 -23.31 3.66
CA ARG A 19 -34.12 -23.31 3.98
C ARG A 19 -33.96 -22.43 5.22
N PRO A 20 -33.27 -22.88 6.27
CA PRO A 20 -32.85 -21.95 7.31
C PRO A 20 -32.05 -20.84 6.62
N ALA A 21 -32.40 -19.59 6.89
CA ALA A 21 -31.61 -18.45 6.43
C ALA A 21 -30.15 -18.67 6.90
N PRO A 22 -29.15 -18.53 6.02
CA PRO A 22 -27.77 -18.77 6.42
C PRO A 22 -27.37 -17.70 7.45
N LEU A 23 -26.43 -18.09 8.31
CA LEU A 23 -25.74 -17.36 9.40
C LEU A 23 -25.06 -16.02 9.00
N VAL A 24 -25.62 -15.26 8.07
CA VAL A 24 -24.96 -14.15 7.34
C VAL A 24 -25.18 -12.78 7.99
N THR A 25 -26.14 -12.63 8.89
CA THR A 25 -26.47 -11.33 9.49
C THR A 25 -25.42 -10.83 10.48
N GLU A 26 -24.82 -11.73 11.29
CA GLU A 26 -23.80 -11.33 12.28
C GLU A 26 -22.49 -10.86 11.63
N ASN A 27 -22.16 -11.35 10.44
CA ASN A 27 -20.94 -10.93 9.73
C ASN A 27 -21.09 -9.58 9.03
N PHE A 28 -22.31 -9.14 8.67
CA PHE A 28 -22.46 -7.95 7.82
C PHE A 28 -22.13 -6.66 8.55
N ASP A 29 -22.69 -6.45 9.75
CA ASP A 29 -22.45 -5.23 10.54
C ASP A 29 -20.99 -5.11 10.98
N GLU A 30 -20.34 -6.24 11.30
CA GLU A 30 -18.91 -6.30 11.62
C GLU A 30 -18.06 -5.84 10.43
N ILE A 31 -18.37 -6.31 9.22
CA ILE A 31 -17.67 -5.91 8.00
C ILE A 31 -17.91 -4.44 7.67
N VAL A 32 -19.14 -3.93 7.84
CA VAL A 32 -19.43 -2.50 7.63
C VAL A 32 -18.63 -1.64 8.60
N SER A 33 -18.61 -2.01 9.89
CA SER A 33 -17.82 -1.33 10.92
C SER A 33 -16.32 -1.36 10.60
N TYR A 34 -15.80 -2.51 10.16
CA TYR A 34 -14.43 -2.66 9.69
C TYR A 34 -14.10 -1.70 8.54
N LEU A 35 -14.95 -1.69 7.50
CA LEU A 35 -14.74 -0.84 6.33
C LEU A 35 -14.81 0.65 6.69
N HIS A 36 -15.64 1.05 7.65
CA HIS A 36 -15.62 2.41 8.21
C HIS A 36 -14.33 2.73 8.98
N ARG A 37 -13.90 1.81 9.85
CA ARG A 37 -12.70 1.98 10.68
C ARG A 37 -11.48 2.27 9.82
N PHE A 38 -11.27 1.47 8.77
CA PHE A 38 -10.11 1.57 7.89
C PHE A 38 -10.30 2.51 6.68
N GLY A 39 -11.47 3.18 6.60
CA GLY A 39 -11.73 4.29 5.68
C GLY A 39 -12.36 3.92 4.32
N TYR A 40 -12.63 2.64 4.07
CA TYR A 40 -13.25 2.17 2.83
C TYR A 40 -14.68 2.68 2.63
N LEU A 41 -15.34 3.08 3.72
CA LEU A 41 -16.66 3.70 3.72
C LEU A 41 -16.65 5.03 4.47
N ASN A 42 -17.25 6.05 3.87
CA ASN A 42 -17.28 7.41 4.40
C ASN A 42 -18.65 7.83 4.95
N THR A 43 -19.73 7.16 4.54
CA THR A 43 -21.12 7.50 4.89
C THR A 43 -21.63 6.59 6.00
N PRO A 44 -22.16 7.11 7.14
CA PRO A 44 -22.57 6.28 8.27
C PRO A 44 -23.58 5.18 7.94
N THR A 45 -24.37 5.37 6.89
CA THR A 45 -25.32 4.40 6.35
C THR A 45 -25.05 4.22 4.84
N PRO A 46 -24.11 3.35 4.46
CA PRO A 46 -23.73 3.17 3.07
C PRO A 46 -24.85 2.50 2.28
N SER A 47 -25.13 2.98 1.07
CA SER A 47 -25.96 2.26 0.11
C SER A 47 -25.28 0.97 -0.34
N LEU A 48 -26.03 0.02 -0.91
CA LEU A 48 -25.47 -1.22 -1.45
C LEU A 48 -24.38 -0.95 -2.51
N HIS A 49 -24.54 0.13 -3.28
CA HIS A 49 -23.54 0.54 -4.27
C HIS A 49 -22.23 1.00 -3.62
N GLU A 50 -22.32 1.87 -2.59
CA GLU A 50 -21.17 2.34 -1.82
C GLU A 50 -20.48 1.19 -1.08
N PHE A 51 -21.25 0.29 -0.46
CA PHE A 51 -20.73 -0.90 0.20
C PHE A 51 -19.92 -1.77 -0.77
N ARG A 52 -20.47 -2.09 -1.95
CA ARG A 52 -19.78 -2.89 -2.98
C ARG A 52 -18.55 -2.19 -3.53
N ALA A 53 -18.54 -0.86 -3.59
CA ALA A 53 -17.36 -0.09 -4.02
C ALA A 53 -16.26 -0.12 -2.95
N GLY A 54 -16.62 0.13 -1.68
CA GLY A 54 -15.69 0.04 -0.55
C GLY A 54 -15.11 -1.36 -0.38
N LEU A 55 -15.94 -2.40 -0.56
CA LEU A 55 -15.49 -3.80 -0.49
C LEU A 55 -14.52 -4.15 -1.62
N ARG A 56 -14.75 -3.67 -2.87
CA ARG A 56 -13.78 -3.84 -3.97
C ARG A 56 -12.43 -3.22 -3.63
N LEU A 57 -12.43 -1.98 -3.12
CA LEU A 57 -11.20 -1.30 -2.72
C LEU A 57 -10.47 -2.07 -1.61
N PHE A 58 -11.20 -2.59 -0.63
CA PHE A 58 -10.63 -3.46 0.39
C PHE A 58 -9.99 -4.70 -0.24
N GLN A 59 -10.73 -5.41 -1.09
CA GLN A 59 -10.28 -6.61 -1.78
C GLN A 59 -9.00 -6.39 -2.60
N GLU A 60 -8.91 -5.25 -3.30
CA GLU A 60 -7.70 -4.84 -4.01
C GLU A 60 -6.50 -4.66 -3.07
N VAL A 61 -6.68 -3.96 -1.95
CA VAL A 61 -5.61 -3.76 -0.96
C VAL A 61 -5.17 -5.08 -0.36
N VAL A 62 -6.12 -5.96 -0.03
CA VAL A 62 -5.82 -7.25 0.60
C VAL A 62 -5.28 -8.32 -0.34
N GLY A 63 -5.32 -8.08 -1.65
CA GLY A 63 -4.90 -9.00 -2.68
C GLY A 63 -5.84 -10.19 -2.88
N VAL A 64 -7.14 -10.03 -2.62
CA VAL A 64 -8.18 -10.99 -3.01
C VAL A 64 -8.91 -10.48 -4.25
N GLU A 65 -9.68 -11.34 -4.92
CA GLU A 65 -10.36 -10.94 -6.14
C GLU A 65 -11.37 -9.80 -5.88
N PRO A 66 -11.26 -8.65 -6.59
CA PRO A 66 -12.05 -7.46 -6.29
C PRO A 66 -13.44 -7.52 -6.93
N THR A 67 -14.26 -8.47 -6.48
CA THR A 67 -15.61 -8.71 -6.98
C THR A 67 -16.63 -7.73 -6.43
N GLY A 68 -16.37 -7.17 -5.24
CA GLY A 68 -17.35 -6.40 -4.47
C GLY A 68 -18.40 -7.25 -3.78
N GLU A 69 -18.19 -8.56 -3.75
CA GLU A 69 -19.05 -9.51 -3.05
C GLU A 69 -18.35 -10.00 -1.79
N LEU A 70 -19.13 -10.23 -0.73
CA LEU A 70 -18.58 -10.71 0.53
C LEU A 70 -18.32 -12.22 0.43
N THR A 71 -17.09 -12.60 0.09
CA THR A 71 -16.64 -14.00 0.03
C THR A 71 -16.05 -14.45 1.36
N PRO A 72 -15.95 -15.77 1.63
CA PRO A 72 -15.26 -16.30 2.81
C PRO A 72 -13.82 -15.79 2.94
N GLU A 73 -13.08 -15.68 1.83
CA GLU A 73 -11.72 -15.15 1.79
C GLU A 73 -11.67 -13.68 2.19
N THR A 74 -12.70 -12.91 1.80
CA THR A 74 -12.83 -11.49 2.17
C THR A 74 -13.11 -11.34 3.67
N VAL A 75 -13.94 -12.22 4.25
CA VAL A 75 -14.20 -12.24 5.70
C VAL A 75 -12.95 -12.67 6.48
N GLU A 76 -12.20 -13.66 5.99
CA GLU A 76 -10.95 -14.06 6.64
C GLU A 76 -9.90 -12.94 6.55
N ALA A 77 -9.89 -12.19 5.44
CA ALA A 77 -8.99 -11.07 5.26
C ALA A 77 -9.19 -9.93 6.28
N THR A 78 -10.39 -9.75 6.83
CA THR A 78 -10.64 -8.74 7.88
C THR A 78 -10.08 -9.17 9.23
N ARG A 79 -9.95 -10.47 9.48
CA ARG A 79 -9.45 -11.04 10.76
C ARG A 79 -7.93 -11.08 10.87
N ARG A 80 -7.23 -10.97 9.74
CA ARG A 80 -5.75 -10.93 9.73
C ARG A 80 -5.24 -9.74 10.54
N LYS A 81 -4.21 -9.99 11.34
CA LYS A 81 -3.58 -9.00 12.22
C LYS A 81 -2.92 -7.88 11.42
N ARG A 82 -3.15 -6.64 11.84
CA ARG A 82 -2.84 -5.43 11.08
C ARG A 82 -2.67 -4.21 11.96
N CYS A 83 -2.15 -3.15 11.35
CA CYS A 83 -2.05 -1.82 11.95
C CYS A 83 -3.43 -1.14 12.05
N SER A 84 -3.60 -0.32 13.09
CA SER A 84 -4.81 0.46 13.38
C SER A 84 -5.06 1.62 12.40
N HIS A 85 -4.02 2.05 11.66
CA HIS A 85 -4.15 3.15 10.71
C HIS A 85 -5.07 2.83 9.54
N LYS A 86 -5.77 3.87 9.06
CA LYS A 86 -6.65 3.79 7.89
C LYS A 86 -5.84 3.50 6.63
N ASP A 87 -6.40 2.66 5.76
CA ASP A 87 -5.79 2.32 4.47
C ASP A 87 -6.10 3.37 3.40
N THR A 88 -7.30 3.94 3.47
CA THR A 88 -7.80 4.88 2.48
C THR A 88 -7.96 6.27 3.09
N ARG A 89 -7.80 7.27 2.23
CA ARG A 89 -7.82 8.68 2.59
C ARG A 89 -9.27 9.18 2.66
N LYS A 90 -9.65 9.91 3.71
CA LYS A 90 -10.88 10.72 3.68
C LYS A 90 -10.80 11.75 2.55
N GLU A 91 -11.88 11.85 1.78
CA GLU A 91 -12.13 12.90 0.77
C GLU A 91 -12.07 14.32 1.36
N THR A 92 -12.34 14.44 2.66
CA THR A 92 -12.43 15.71 3.37
C THR A 92 -11.15 15.97 4.19
N GLY A 93 -10.23 16.76 3.62
CA GLY A 93 -9.27 17.54 4.40
C GLY A 93 -7.95 16.85 4.81
N ARG A 94 -6.87 17.29 4.16
CA ARG A 94 -5.51 17.47 4.70
C ARG A 94 -4.68 16.30 5.28
N SER A 95 -5.07 15.03 5.24
CA SER A 95 -4.09 13.94 5.48
C SER A 95 -3.36 13.57 4.19
N LYS A 96 -2.02 13.50 4.09
CA LYS A 96 -1.25 13.46 2.82
C LYS A 96 -0.33 12.23 2.75
N ARG A 97 -0.33 11.48 1.62
CA ARG A 97 0.50 10.26 1.42
C ARG A 97 2.01 10.53 1.34
N PHE A 98 2.40 11.71 0.88
CA PHE A 98 3.77 12.23 1.02
C PHE A 98 3.68 13.63 1.60
N ALA A 99 4.65 13.99 2.44
CA ALA A 99 4.77 15.31 3.02
C ALA A 99 5.19 16.40 2.01
N LEU A 100 4.60 16.41 0.81
CA LEU A 100 4.67 17.55 -0.11
C LEU A 100 4.05 18.83 0.44
N SER A 101 3.47 18.76 1.64
CA SER A 101 3.03 19.94 2.37
C SER A 101 3.13 19.69 3.90
N GLY A 102 4.28 19.18 4.36
CA GLY A 102 4.84 19.48 5.69
C GLY A 102 4.07 19.08 6.96
N THR A 103 3.28 18.00 6.97
CA THR A 103 2.45 17.64 8.15
C THR A 103 2.70 16.24 8.72
N SER A 104 3.73 15.53 8.27
CA SER A 104 4.12 14.20 8.79
C SER A 104 5.64 14.00 8.73
N LYS A 105 6.39 15.02 9.13
CA LYS A 105 7.86 15.02 9.17
C LYS A 105 8.30 15.63 10.49
N TRP A 106 9.36 15.10 11.07
CA TRP A 106 10.01 15.73 12.22
C TRP A 106 10.43 17.17 11.93
N ASP A 107 10.33 18.02 12.95
CA ASP A 107 10.68 19.43 12.86
C ASP A 107 12.18 19.64 12.68
N LYS A 108 12.55 20.82 12.18
CA LYS A 108 13.95 21.21 11.95
C LYS A 108 14.86 21.06 13.18
N LYS A 109 14.29 21.08 14.39
CA LYS A 109 15.04 20.92 15.66
C LYS A 109 15.71 19.55 15.78
N HIS A 110 15.19 18.52 15.11
CA HIS A 110 15.76 17.16 15.13
C HIS A 110 16.80 16.93 14.03
N PHE A 111 17.13 17.95 13.22
CA PHE A 111 18.12 17.82 12.15
C PHE A 111 19.47 18.36 12.61
N THR A 112 20.47 17.49 12.68
CA THR A 112 21.86 17.82 13.00
C THR A 112 22.67 18.27 11.78
N GLY A 113 22.13 18.04 10.58
CA GLY A 113 22.75 18.37 9.31
C GLY A 113 21.76 18.31 8.14
N LEU A 114 22.29 18.42 6.91
CA LEU A 114 21.46 18.32 5.70
C LEU A 114 20.97 16.88 5.51
N HIS A 115 19.65 16.67 5.65
CA HIS A 115 19.01 15.35 5.58
C HIS A 115 19.52 14.36 6.63
N GLU A 116 20.04 14.86 7.74
CA GLU A 116 20.51 14.07 8.87
C GLU A 116 19.54 14.28 10.03
N LEU A 117 18.79 13.24 10.36
CA LEU A 117 17.76 13.24 11.40
C LEU A 117 18.29 12.48 12.63
N SER A 118 18.22 13.11 13.80
CA SER A 118 18.57 12.51 15.08
C SER A 118 17.32 12.42 15.96
N LEU A 119 16.95 11.21 16.37
CA LEU A 119 15.82 10.97 17.28
C LEU A 119 16.24 10.08 18.44
N LYS A 120 15.66 10.35 19.61
CA LYS A 120 15.81 9.49 20.79
C LYS A 120 14.52 8.71 21.05
N TRP A 121 14.65 7.45 21.45
CA TRP A 121 13.52 6.61 21.83
C TRP A 121 13.59 6.18 23.29
N PHE A 122 12.46 5.97 23.94
CA PHE A 122 12.38 5.47 25.31
C PHE A 122 11.23 4.47 25.44
N VAL A 123 11.39 3.46 26.30
CA VAL A 123 10.31 2.53 26.63
C VAL A 123 9.77 2.88 28.01
N SER A 124 8.57 3.43 28.06
CA SER A 124 7.91 3.83 29.32
C SER A 124 7.30 2.64 30.04
N GLU A 125 6.55 1.80 29.32
CA GLU A 125 5.95 0.58 29.86
C GLU A 125 6.38 -0.63 29.03
N TYR A 126 6.61 -1.77 29.69
CA TYR A 126 7.09 -3.01 29.06
C TYR A 126 6.05 -4.12 29.23
N THR A 127 5.85 -4.92 28.19
CA THR A 127 5.17 -6.22 28.33
C THR A 127 5.95 -7.17 29.25
N ASN A 128 5.23 -8.10 29.88
CA ASN A 128 5.83 -9.19 30.66
C ASN A 128 6.16 -10.42 29.80
N ASP A 129 5.75 -10.46 28.53
CA ASP A 129 5.94 -11.61 27.64
C ASP A 129 7.41 -11.81 27.22
N ILE A 130 8.14 -10.71 27.06
CA ILE A 130 9.50 -10.69 26.53
C ILE A 130 10.44 -10.02 27.55
N PRO A 131 11.63 -10.58 27.85
CA PRO A 131 12.59 -9.92 28.72
C PRO A 131 12.98 -8.52 28.22
N LYS A 132 13.00 -7.53 29.13
CA LYS A 132 13.29 -6.11 28.80
C LYS A 132 14.57 -5.91 27.97
N ALA A 133 15.62 -6.69 28.23
CA ALA A 133 16.87 -6.63 27.47
C ALA A 133 16.70 -7.05 26.01
N ILE A 134 15.85 -8.05 25.73
CA ILE A 134 15.52 -8.50 24.38
C ILE A 134 14.66 -7.45 23.68
N ILE A 135 13.70 -6.85 24.36
CA ILE A 135 12.90 -5.73 23.84
C ILE A 135 13.80 -4.59 23.39
N ARG A 136 14.67 -4.08 24.28
CA ARG A 136 15.61 -2.99 23.97
C ARG A 136 16.53 -3.32 22.80
N SER A 137 17.09 -4.53 22.76
CA SER A 137 17.95 -4.97 21.65
C SER A 137 17.18 -5.04 20.33
N THR A 138 15.92 -5.49 20.36
CA THR A 138 15.05 -5.56 19.19
C THR A 138 14.70 -4.17 18.69
N ILE A 139 14.40 -3.22 19.59
CA ILE A 139 14.14 -1.82 19.25
C ILE A 139 15.36 -1.20 18.56
N GLN A 140 16.54 -1.36 19.14
CA GLN A 140 17.78 -0.88 18.53
C GLN A 140 18.00 -1.46 17.13
N LYS A 141 17.75 -2.75 16.92
CA LYS A 141 17.87 -3.40 15.60
C LYS A 141 16.84 -2.89 14.60
N ALA A 142 15.60 -2.67 15.01
CA ALA A 142 14.54 -2.17 14.14
C ALA A 142 14.79 -0.71 13.69
N PHE A 143 15.27 0.15 14.58
CA PHE A 143 15.74 1.49 14.19
C PHE A 143 16.96 1.42 13.25
N GLN A 144 17.90 0.51 13.52
CA GLN A 144 19.04 0.29 12.62
C GLN A 144 18.64 -0.23 11.23
N LEU A 145 17.55 -0.99 11.11
CA LEU A 145 17.02 -1.44 9.82
C LEU A 145 16.73 -0.23 8.92
N TRP A 146 15.98 0.75 9.44
CA TRP A 146 15.68 2.00 8.74
C TRP A 146 16.93 2.81 8.45
N ALA A 147 17.82 2.98 9.44
CA ALA A 147 19.07 3.73 9.25
C ALA A 147 19.98 3.13 8.15
N LYS A 148 20.01 1.80 8.02
CA LYS A 148 20.86 1.10 7.04
C LYS A 148 20.23 1.01 5.65
N GLN A 149 18.92 0.77 5.57
CA GLN A 149 18.26 0.40 4.31
C GLN A 149 17.43 1.52 3.68
N ALA A 150 17.23 2.67 4.35
CA ALA A 150 16.46 3.79 3.80
C ALA A 150 17.04 4.41 2.52
N ASN A 151 18.33 4.17 2.24
CA ASN A 151 19.03 4.76 1.12
C ASN A 151 19.02 3.85 -0.11
N GLU A 152 18.57 4.40 -1.24
CA GLU A 152 18.69 3.77 -2.56
C GLU A 152 19.89 4.37 -3.30
N ARG A 153 20.62 3.56 -4.08
CA ARG A 153 21.89 3.95 -4.71
C ARG A 153 21.77 5.20 -5.59
N ASN A 154 20.61 5.39 -6.21
CA ASN A 154 20.35 6.47 -7.16
C ASN A 154 19.65 7.68 -6.52
N LEU A 155 19.54 7.73 -5.19
CA LEU A 155 18.92 8.81 -4.45
C LEU A 155 19.94 9.54 -3.55
N PRO A 156 19.72 10.83 -3.26
CA PRO A 156 20.48 11.52 -2.23
C PRO A 156 20.35 10.79 -0.89
N LYS A 157 21.43 10.72 -0.12
CA LYS A 157 21.40 10.01 1.16
C LYS A 157 20.59 10.77 2.21
N VAL A 158 19.83 10.02 2.99
CA VAL A 158 19.26 10.41 4.28
C VAL A 158 20.02 9.65 5.36
N THR A 159 20.45 10.35 6.40
CA THR A 159 21.16 9.75 7.52
C THR A 159 20.25 9.79 8.73
N PHE A 160 20.13 8.65 9.43
CA PHE A 160 19.37 8.55 10.65
C PHE A 160 20.29 8.20 11.82
N HIS A 161 20.19 8.97 12.89
CA HIS A 161 20.80 8.71 14.18
C HIS A 161 19.70 8.40 15.18
N PHE A 162 19.72 7.18 15.72
CA PHE A 162 18.76 6.72 16.70
C PHE A 162 19.51 6.32 17.96
N GLU A 163 19.10 6.89 19.10
CA GLU A 163 19.66 6.58 20.41
C GLU A 163 18.57 6.33 21.44
N GLU A 164 18.90 5.57 22.48
CA GLU A 164 17.99 5.39 23.60
C GLU A 164 18.10 6.61 24.53
N ALA A 165 16.97 7.23 24.85
CA ALA A 165 16.90 8.37 25.75
C ALA A 165 17.16 7.95 27.21
N ALA A 166 17.65 8.88 28.02
CA ALA A 166 17.89 8.62 29.44
C ALA A 166 16.58 8.57 30.27
N SER A 167 15.52 9.20 29.77
CA SER A 167 14.20 9.26 30.41
C SER A 167 13.12 9.53 29.37
N GLN A 168 11.85 9.27 29.72
CA GLN A 168 10.71 9.58 28.86
C GLN A 168 10.65 11.06 28.46
N ALA A 169 11.03 11.98 29.34
CA ALA A 169 11.01 13.42 29.07
C ALA A 169 12.10 13.88 28.07
N ASP A 170 13.13 13.05 27.85
CA ASP A 170 14.20 13.28 26.85
C ASP A 170 13.95 12.51 25.55
N ALA A 171 12.86 11.74 25.47
CA ALA A 171 12.53 10.94 24.31
C ALA A 171 11.79 11.78 23.26
N ASP A 172 12.13 11.57 21.99
CA ASP A 172 11.33 12.04 20.87
C ASP A 172 10.23 11.01 20.54
N ILE A 173 10.53 9.72 20.68
CA ILE A 173 9.58 8.62 20.45
C ILE A 173 9.45 7.83 21.74
N ASN A 174 8.30 7.90 22.40
CA ASN A 174 7.98 7.03 23.51
C ASN A 174 7.30 5.75 23.02
N ILE A 175 7.72 4.62 23.57
CA ILE A 175 7.23 3.29 23.25
C ILE A 175 6.59 2.70 24.50
N LEU A 176 5.39 2.15 24.37
CA LEU A 176 4.68 1.53 25.49
C LEU A 176 3.85 0.33 25.07
N TRP A 177 3.61 -0.55 26.03
CA TRP A 177 2.61 -1.62 25.98
C TRP A 177 1.46 -1.26 26.91
N ALA A 178 0.23 -1.34 26.43
CA ALA A 178 -0.95 -1.10 27.25
C ALA A 178 -2.18 -1.88 26.74
N GLU A 179 -3.19 -2.01 27.58
CA GLU A 179 -4.46 -2.65 27.23
C GLU A 179 -5.61 -1.64 27.18
N GLY A 180 -6.56 -1.83 26.26
CA GLY A 180 -7.79 -1.05 26.21
C GLY A 180 -7.57 0.46 26.15
N ALA A 181 -8.22 1.21 27.05
CA ALA A 181 -8.05 2.66 27.17
C ALA A 181 -6.76 3.01 27.93
N HIS A 182 -5.83 3.70 27.27
CA HIS A 182 -4.46 3.88 27.75
C HIS A 182 -3.90 5.30 27.62
N GLY A 183 -4.75 6.32 27.74
CA GLY A 183 -4.33 7.72 27.80
C GLY A 183 -4.38 8.49 26.49
N ASP A 184 -4.82 7.85 25.40
CA ASP A 184 -5.16 8.50 24.13
C ASP A 184 -6.61 8.19 23.70
N GLN A 185 -7.00 8.68 22.52
CA GLN A 185 -8.37 8.51 21.97
C GLN A 185 -8.57 7.21 21.16
N TYR A 186 -7.55 6.35 21.07
CA TYR A 186 -7.49 5.17 20.22
C TYR A 186 -7.34 3.91 21.08
N GLU A 187 -8.42 3.52 21.75
CA GLU A 187 -8.41 2.35 22.61
C GLU A 187 -8.06 1.06 21.83
N PHE A 188 -7.26 0.19 22.45
CA PHE A 188 -6.98 -1.13 21.91
C PHE A 188 -8.21 -2.03 21.99
N ASP A 189 -8.33 -2.92 21.02
CA ASP A 189 -9.42 -3.86 21.00
C ASP A 189 -9.17 -5.02 21.98
N GLY A 190 -7.94 -5.45 22.23
CA GLY A 190 -7.60 -6.54 23.15
C GLY A 190 -7.55 -7.91 22.48
N ALA A 191 -7.13 -8.97 23.18
CA ALA A 191 -6.94 -10.28 22.56
C ALA A 191 -8.25 -11.03 22.24
N SER A 192 -8.49 -11.29 20.95
CA SER A 192 -9.41 -12.35 20.48
C SER A 192 -9.15 -12.67 19.00
N ALA A 193 -9.67 -13.80 18.51
CA ALA A 193 -9.60 -14.18 17.09
C ALA A 193 -10.36 -13.23 16.15
N LYS A 194 -11.27 -12.39 16.68
CA LYS A 194 -12.05 -11.40 15.90
C LYS A 194 -11.39 -10.02 15.87
N LYS A 195 -10.48 -9.77 16.81
CA LYS A 195 -9.77 -8.51 17.00
C LYS A 195 -8.45 -8.58 16.28
N ASN A 196 -8.01 -7.49 15.68
CA ASN A 196 -6.98 -7.56 14.66
C ASN A 196 -5.95 -6.45 14.72
N ILE A 197 -6.05 -5.55 15.69
CA ILE A 197 -5.13 -4.43 15.85
C ILE A 197 -4.08 -4.80 16.87
N LEU A 198 -2.81 -4.67 16.48
CA LEU A 198 -1.70 -4.99 17.39
C LEU A 198 -1.01 -3.74 17.92
N ALA A 199 -1.04 -2.65 17.17
CA ALA A 199 -0.33 -1.43 17.49
C ALA A 199 -0.92 -0.24 16.75
N HIS A 200 -0.58 0.95 17.24
CA HIS A 200 -0.69 2.20 16.52
C HIS A 200 0.50 3.10 16.81
N THR A 201 0.67 4.10 15.96
CA THR A 201 1.75 5.07 16.05
C THR A 201 1.24 6.46 15.73
N PHE A 202 1.67 7.45 16.48
CA PHE A 202 1.36 8.84 16.15
C PHE A 202 2.40 9.38 15.17
N PHE A 203 1.93 10.01 14.09
CA PHE A 203 2.81 10.59 13.09
C PHE A 203 3.62 11.78 13.63
N PRO A 204 4.81 12.07 13.08
CA PRO A 204 5.53 13.30 13.37
C PRO A 204 4.68 14.54 13.10
N GLY A 205 4.74 15.52 13.99
CA GLY A 205 3.91 16.72 13.95
C GLY A 205 2.51 16.53 14.55
N HIS A 206 2.25 15.38 15.20
CA HIS A 206 1.14 15.25 16.12
C HIS A 206 1.37 16.15 17.35
N SER A 207 0.29 16.47 18.08
CA SER A 207 0.41 17.27 19.29
C SER A 207 1.21 16.52 20.35
N GLU A 208 2.22 17.19 20.91
CA GLU A 208 2.91 16.73 22.12
C GLU A 208 1.88 16.46 23.24
N PRO A 209 2.07 15.40 24.04
CA PRO A 209 3.28 14.57 24.16
C PRO A 209 3.34 13.35 23.22
N LEU A 210 2.28 13.06 22.46
CA LEU A 210 2.18 11.82 21.69
C LEU A 210 2.87 11.91 20.32
N ASN A 211 3.86 12.78 20.14
CA ASN A 211 4.42 13.04 18.83
C ASN A 211 5.43 11.93 18.46
N GLY A 212 5.12 11.07 17.48
CA GLY A 212 5.99 9.96 17.10
C GLY A 212 5.82 8.68 17.93
N ASP A 213 5.04 8.73 19.01
CA ASP A 213 4.87 7.65 19.98
C ASP A 213 4.28 6.38 19.36
N ILE A 214 4.77 5.22 19.83
CA ILE A 214 4.37 3.89 19.35
C ILE A 214 3.77 3.11 20.52
N HIS A 215 2.52 2.67 20.37
CA HIS A 215 1.81 1.89 21.37
C HIS A 215 1.54 0.48 20.84
N PHE A 216 1.75 -0.52 21.69
CA PHE A 216 1.46 -1.93 21.44
C PHE A 216 0.34 -2.42 22.36
N ASP A 217 -0.57 -3.24 21.82
CA ASP A 217 -1.64 -3.88 22.61
C ASP A 217 -1.04 -4.99 23.49
N ASP A 218 -0.99 -4.77 24.81
CA ASP A 218 -0.43 -5.73 25.77
C ASP A 218 -1.39 -6.89 26.07
N ALA A 219 -2.63 -6.85 25.58
CA ALA A 219 -3.53 -7.99 25.69
C ALA A 219 -3.08 -9.13 24.77
N GLU A 220 -2.33 -8.81 23.72
CA GLU A 220 -1.78 -9.77 22.77
C GLU A 220 -0.49 -10.40 23.29
N THR A 221 -0.26 -11.69 22.98
CA THR A 221 0.97 -12.37 23.41
C THR A 221 2.13 -12.10 22.45
N TRP A 222 3.16 -11.39 22.91
CA TRP A 222 4.29 -10.95 22.10
C TRP A 222 5.48 -11.92 22.11
N GLU A 223 6.12 -12.13 20.96
CA GLU A 223 7.35 -12.90 20.85
C GLU A 223 8.36 -12.29 19.86
N THR A 224 9.64 -12.61 20.06
CA THR A 224 10.75 -12.23 19.16
C THR A 224 11.35 -13.39 18.39
N ASP A 225 10.93 -14.63 18.67
CA ASP A 225 11.43 -15.83 18.03
C ASP A 225 10.28 -16.76 17.65
N LEU A 226 10.11 -16.98 16.35
CA LEU A 226 9.05 -17.82 15.81
C LEU A 226 9.46 -19.28 15.65
N THR A 227 10.71 -19.65 15.96
CA THR A 227 11.14 -21.05 15.96
C THR A 227 10.45 -21.87 17.05
N ALA A 228 9.95 -21.20 18.10
CA ALA A 228 9.11 -21.78 19.14
C ALA A 228 7.61 -21.83 18.76
N ALA A 229 7.21 -21.19 17.65
CA ALA A 229 5.80 -20.96 17.31
C ALA A 229 5.16 -22.18 16.63
N THR A 230 4.66 -23.09 17.46
CA THR A 230 3.61 -24.06 17.07
C THR A 230 2.20 -23.48 17.26
N ASN A 231 2.07 -22.25 17.77
CA ASN A 231 0.79 -21.61 18.09
C ASN A 231 0.53 -20.36 17.22
N PHE A 232 -0.59 -20.37 16.51
CA PHE A 232 -1.10 -19.27 15.67
C PHE A 232 -1.51 -18.01 16.48
N ASP A 233 -1.46 -18.06 17.81
CA ASP A 233 -1.96 -17.00 18.70
C ASP A 233 -0.91 -15.98 19.16
N ARG A 234 0.33 -16.07 18.68
CA ARG A 234 1.43 -15.16 19.07
C ARG A 234 1.68 -14.05 18.06
N ARG A 235 2.18 -12.90 18.52
CA ARG A 235 2.45 -11.71 17.71
C ARG A 235 3.95 -11.48 17.59
N PHE A 236 4.43 -11.36 16.36
CA PHE A 236 5.85 -11.18 16.10
C PHE A 236 6.26 -9.71 16.28
N PHE A 237 6.66 -9.37 17.51
CA PHE A 237 7.05 -8.02 17.91
C PHE A 237 8.05 -7.34 16.93
N PRO A 238 9.11 -8.01 16.45
CA PRO A 238 10.12 -7.33 15.63
C PRO A 238 9.56 -6.74 14.33
N TYR A 239 8.65 -7.45 13.64
CA TYR A 239 8.06 -6.96 12.39
C TYR A 239 7.06 -5.83 12.63
N VAL A 240 6.20 -5.99 13.64
CA VAL A 240 5.23 -4.94 14.03
C VAL A 240 5.97 -3.66 14.35
N LEU A 241 7.01 -3.73 15.19
CA LEU A 241 7.82 -2.57 15.54
C LEU A 241 8.48 -1.91 14.31
N ALA A 242 9.04 -2.70 13.38
CA ALA A 242 9.65 -2.15 12.18
C ALA A 242 8.64 -1.36 11.31
N HIS A 243 7.40 -1.84 11.22
CA HIS A 243 6.30 -1.15 10.55
C HIS A 243 5.92 0.14 11.27
N GLU A 244 5.69 0.07 12.58
CA GLU A 244 5.31 1.23 13.41
C GLU A 244 6.39 2.32 13.40
N ILE A 245 7.68 1.97 13.40
CA ILE A 245 8.77 2.95 13.22
C ILE A 245 8.63 3.69 11.89
N GLY A 246 8.14 3.05 10.83
CA GLY A 246 7.88 3.73 9.55
C GLY A 246 6.81 4.82 9.70
N HIS A 247 5.75 4.59 10.47
CA HIS A 247 4.78 5.63 10.83
C HIS A 247 5.39 6.74 11.69
N ALA A 248 6.22 6.40 12.67
CA ALA A 248 6.97 7.36 13.48
C ALA A 248 8.01 8.15 12.65
N LEU A 249 8.39 7.66 11.48
CA LEU A 249 9.18 8.37 10.48
C LEU A 249 8.32 9.10 9.43
N GLY A 250 7.00 9.07 9.54
CA GLY A 250 6.08 9.82 8.71
C GLY A 250 5.52 9.07 7.50
N LEU A 251 5.72 7.76 7.39
CA LEU A 251 5.25 6.96 6.26
C LEU A 251 3.83 6.47 6.48
N GLN A 252 2.99 6.56 5.45
CA GLN A 252 1.66 5.94 5.44
C GLN A 252 1.73 4.51 4.91
N HIS A 253 0.62 3.77 5.00
CA HIS A 253 0.52 2.44 4.43
C HIS A 253 0.89 2.39 2.94
N ALA A 254 1.69 1.39 2.58
CA ALA A 254 1.94 0.99 1.21
C ALA A 254 0.83 0.03 0.76
N LYS A 255 0.48 0.08 -0.54
CA LYS A 255 -0.46 -0.88 -1.15
C LYS A 255 0.20 -2.21 -1.47
N LYS A 256 1.53 -2.23 -1.49
CA LYS A 256 2.35 -3.32 -1.98
C LYS A 256 2.61 -4.32 -0.86
N GLN A 257 2.13 -5.55 -1.03
CA GLN A 257 2.15 -6.55 0.03
C GLN A 257 3.55 -6.80 0.57
N GLU A 258 4.56 -6.78 -0.28
CA GLU A 258 5.98 -6.99 0.03
C GLU A 258 6.65 -5.84 0.79
N ALA A 259 6.08 -4.63 0.78
CA ALA A 259 6.59 -3.49 1.54
C ALA A 259 6.43 -3.67 3.04
N ILE A 260 7.34 -3.11 3.84
CA ILE A 260 7.21 -3.16 5.31
C ILE A 260 6.01 -2.34 5.76
N MET A 261 5.67 -1.26 5.04
CA MET A 261 4.52 -0.42 5.33
C MET A 261 3.18 -0.98 4.83
N TYR A 262 3.12 -2.24 4.39
CA TYR A 262 1.84 -2.88 4.09
C TYR A 262 1.02 -3.05 5.39
N PRO A 263 -0.29 -2.73 5.43
CA PRO A 263 -1.08 -2.70 6.67
C PRO A 263 -1.11 -3.99 7.48
N TYR A 264 -0.91 -5.15 6.84
CA TYR A 264 -0.97 -6.45 7.51
C TYR A 264 0.42 -6.92 7.88
N TYR A 265 0.57 -7.30 9.15
CA TYR A 265 1.84 -7.73 9.68
C TYR A 265 2.24 -9.09 9.15
N LYS A 266 3.55 -9.29 9.06
CA LYS A 266 4.17 -10.55 8.69
C LYS A 266 5.11 -11.01 9.79
N ASN A 267 5.65 -12.19 9.55
CA ASN A 267 6.48 -12.93 10.48
C ASN A 267 7.94 -13.00 10.00
N THR A 268 8.38 -12.05 9.16
CA THR A 268 9.74 -12.03 8.61
C THR A 268 10.74 -11.45 9.62
N PRO A 269 11.81 -12.17 10.01
CA PRO A 269 12.85 -11.67 10.90
C PRO A 269 13.53 -10.38 10.40
N LEU A 270 13.93 -9.49 11.33
CA LEU A 270 14.47 -8.16 11.00
C LEU A 270 15.69 -8.19 10.07
N ASP A 271 16.56 -9.19 10.19
CA ASP A 271 17.77 -9.37 9.37
C ASP A 271 17.46 -9.84 7.94
N GLU A 272 16.31 -10.50 7.76
CA GLU A 272 15.79 -10.93 6.45
C GLU A 272 14.98 -9.83 5.76
N ILE A 273 14.40 -8.87 6.50
CA ILE A 273 13.64 -7.76 5.92
C ILE A 273 14.51 -6.96 4.95
N LYS A 274 13.96 -6.76 3.74
CA LYS A 274 14.45 -5.81 2.74
C LYS A 274 13.40 -4.74 2.54
N LEU A 275 13.75 -3.47 2.80
CA LEU A 275 12.84 -2.36 2.55
C LEU A 275 12.50 -2.29 1.06
N ASP A 276 11.21 -2.18 0.75
CA ASP A 276 10.77 -2.06 -0.63
C ASP A 276 11.19 -0.71 -1.22
N LEU A 277 11.25 -0.65 -2.54
CA LEU A 277 11.52 0.60 -3.24
C LEU A 277 10.48 1.69 -2.92
N ASP A 278 9.20 1.33 -2.71
CA ASP A 278 8.15 2.27 -2.27
C ASP A 278 8.51 2.88 -0.91
N ASP A 279 8.93 2.04 0.06
CA ASP A 279 9.33 2.48 1.41
C ASP A 279 10.55 3.43 1.36
N LYS A 280 11.60 3.03 0.63
CA LYS A 280 12.82 3.84 0.44
C LYS A 280 12.54 5.16 -0.26
N CYS A 281 11.63 5.16 -1.24
CA CYS A 281 11.27 6.37 -1.93
C CYS A 281 10.41 7.29 -1.09
N ALA A 282 9.49 6.74 -0.30
CA ALA A 282 8.66 7.52 0.60
C ALA A 282 9.49 8.21 1.68
N ILE A 283 10.45 7.49 2.29
CA ILE A 283 11.34 8.06 3.30
C ILE A 283 12.25 9.13 2.69
N ASN A 284 12.84 8.87 1.52
CA ASN A 284 13.68 9.84 0.82
C ASN A 284 12.91 11.13 0.50
N TRP A 285 11.69 10.99 -0.02
CA TRP A 285 10.84 12.13 -0.32
C TRP A 285 10.51 12.95 0.93
N ASN A 286 10.23 12.29 2.06
CA ASN A 286 9.90 12.98 3.30
C ASN A 286 11.08 13.83 3.82
N TYR A 287 12.30 13.28 3.78
CA TYR A 287 13.47 13.90 4.43
C TYR A 287 14.36 14.73 3.50
N VAL A 288 14.45 14.37 2.21
CA VAL A 288 15.22 15.09 1.17
C VAL A 288 14.31 15.96 0.32
N GLY A 289 13.23 15.39 -0.19
CA GLY A 289 12.31 16.05 -1.11
C GLY A 289 12.05 15.25 -2.39
N THR A 290 11.28 15.85 -3.30
CA THR A 290 10.83 15.22 -4.54
C THR A 290 11.98 14.74 -5.42
N SER A 291 11.91 13.51 -5.90
CA SER A 291 12.74 13.04 -7.01
C SER A 291 11.86 12.47 -8.12
N LYS A 292 12.27 12.65 -9.38
CA LYS A 292 11.55 12.07 -10.53
C LYS A 292 11.47 10.54 -10.45
N PHE A 293 12.52 9.92 -9.92
CA PHE A 293 12.58 8.48 -9.69
C PHE A 293 11.51 8.03 -8.69
N CYS A 294 11.41 8.68 -7.53
CA CYS A 294 10.42 8.30 -6.52
C CYS A 294 8.99 8.68 -6.90
N LEU A 295 8.80 9.76 -7.66
CA LEU A 295 7.52 10.07 -8.29
C LEU A 295 7.08 8.94 -9.22
N PHE A 296 7.99 8.41 -10.04
CA PHE A 296 7.70 7.28 -10.91
C PHE A 296 7.36 6.00 -10.14
N VAL A 297 8.16 5.65 -9.11
CA VAL A 297 7.89 4.49 -8.24
C VAL A 297 6.52 4.58 -7.59
N TRP A 298 6.16 5.75 -7.05
CA TRP A 298 4.85 5.97 -6.44
C TRP A 298 3.71 5.84 -7.45
N LEU A 299 3.84 6.48 -8.62
CA LEU A 299 2.82 6.39 -9.66
C LEU A 299 2.59 4.94 -10.10
N MET A 300 3.67 4.17 -10.22
CA MET A 300 3.59 2.75 -10.52
C MET A 300 2.88 1.96 -9.42
N SER A 301 3.10 2.28 -8.13
CA SER A 301 2.39 1.63 -7.01
C SER A 301 0.93 2.06 -6.86
N GLU A 302 0.53 3.19 -7.44
CA GLU A 302 -0.86 3.67 -7.45
C GLU A 302 -1.70 3.20 -8.64
N ILE A 303 -1.07 2.99 -9.79
CA ILE A 303 -1.76 2.79 -11.07
C ILE A 303 -1.75 1.33 -11.50
N VAL A 304 -0.67 0.58 -11.20
CA VAL A 304 -0.60 -0.83 -11.59
C VAL A 304 -1.26 -1.69 -10.51
N PRO A 305 -2.34 -2.43 -10.81
CA PRO A 305 -2.96 -3.32 -9.85
C PRO A 305 -1.98 -4.39 -9.41
N ILE A 306 -1.81 -4.50 -8.10
CA ILE A 306 -0.97 -5.51 -7.48
C ILE A 306 -1.79 -6.80 -7.45
N HIS A 307 -1.66 -7.58 -8.52
CA HIS A 307 -1.96 -9.01 -8.46
C HIS A 307 -0.65 -9.75 -8.47
N ASN A 308 -0.33 -10.37 -7.34
CA ASN A 308 0.44 -11.58 -7.30
C ASN A 308 -0.06 -12.39 -6.12
N ASN A 309 -0.55 -13.60 -6.41
CA ASN A 309 -0.68 -14.65 -5.42
C ASN A 309 0.67 -14.78 -4.71
N SER A 310 0.69 -14.46 -3.43
CA SER A 310 1.83 -14.51 -2.51
C SER A 310 2.61 -15.83 -2.58
N ASP A 311 1.98 -16.90 -3.07
CA ASP A 311 2.56 -18.24 -3.13
C ASP A 311 3.65 -18.42 -4.19
N GLN A 312 3.73 -17.56 -5.22
CA GLN A 312 4.78 -17.71 -6.26
C GLN A 312 6.09 -16.96 -5.96
N MET A 313 6.08 -15.95 -5.09
CA MET A 313 7.32 -15.30 -4.63
C MET A 313 7.94 -15.98 -3.41
N ALA A 314 7.13 -16.62 -2.56
CA ALA A 314 7.63 -17.35 -1.39
C ALA A 314 8.42 -18.63 -1.74
N SER A 315 8.24 -19.19 -2.95
CA SER A 315 8.90 -20.45 -3.34
C SER A 315 10.30 -20.28 -3.97
N SER A 316 10.82 -19.07 -4.17
CA SER A 316 12.14 -18.90 -4.78
C SER A 316 13.12 -18.30 -3.78
N ASN A 317 13.88 -19.16 -3.10
CA ASN A 317 15.11 -18.79 -2.41
C ASN A 317 15.96 -17.88 -3.32
N HIS A 318 15.88 -16.57 -3.10
CA HIS A 318 16.49 -15.54 -3.96
C HIS A 318 18.01 -15.47 -3.82
N LEU A 319 18.61 -16.22 -2.88
CA LEU A 319 20.02 -16.14 -2.53
C LEU A 319 20.97 -16.76 -3.57
N ASN A 320 20.49 -17.50 -4.58
CA ASN A 320 21.36 -18.24 -5.52
C ASN A 320 21.09 -18.03 -7.03
N ASN A 321 20.23 -17.07 -7.42
CA ASN A 321 19.86 -16.90 -8.82
C ASN A 321 20.86 -16.04 -9.61
N SER A 322 21.37 -16.56 -10.74
CA SER A 322 22.23 -15.81 -11.65
C SER A 322 21.50 -14.58 -12.23
N PRO A 323 22.21 -13.49 -12.62
CA PRO A 323 21.58 -12.29 -13.20
C PRO A 323 20.66 -12.60 -14.39
N LYS A 324 21.01 -13.61 -15.21
CA LYS A 324 20.18 -14.07 -16.33
C LYS A 324 18.86 -14.71 -15.86
N GLN A 325 18.87 -15.47 -14.77
CA GLN A 325 17.66 -16.05 -14.17
C GLN A 325 16.78 -15.00 -13.51
N ARG A 326 17.38 -13.99 -12.84
CA ARG A 326 16.65 -12.84 -12.29
C ARG A 326 15.93 -12.06 -13.39
N ILE A 327 16.62 -11.77 -14.49
CA ILE A 327 16.05 -11.13 -15.69
C ILE A 327 14.91 -11.98 -16.27
N LYS A 328 15.11 -13.28 -16.46
CA LYS A 328 14.06 -14.18 -16.98
C LYS A 328 12.82 -14.20 -16.08
N THR A 329 13.02 -14.21 -14.77
CA THR A 329 11.94 -14.23 -13.77
C THR A 329 11.19 -12.91 -13.76
N ALA A 330 11.88 -11.77 -13.76
CA ALA A 330 11.25 -10.46 -13.85
C ALA A 330 10.48 -10.26 -15.15
N LYS A 331 11.03 -10.71 -16.28
CA LYS A 331 10.32 -10.75 -17.57
C LYS A 331 9.03 -11.57 -17.49
N ARG A 332 9.04 -12.69 -16.76
CA ARG A 332 7.85 -13.53 -16.54
C ARG A 332 6.82 -12.81 -15.67
N ILE A 333 7.24 -12.21 -14.55
CA ILE A 333 6.37 -11.46 -13.64
C ILE A 333 5.70 -10.29 -14.37
N LEU A 334 6.47 -9.46 -15.08
CA LEU A 334 5.94 -8.33 -15.87
C LEU A 334 4.94 -8.77 -16.96
N LYS A 335 5.09 -9.98 -17.51
CA LYS A 335 4.14 -10.57 -18.46
C LYS A 335 2.85 -11.08 -17.81
N GLN A 336 2.85 -11.32 -16.51
CA GLN A 336 1.69 -11.82 -15.74
C GLN A 336 0.94 -10.68 -15.02
N THR A 337 1.57 -9.53 -14.80
CA THR A 337 0.92 -8.36 -14.20
C THR A 337 -0.20 -7.80 -15.09
N ARG A 338 -1.34 -7.49 -14.49
CA ARG A 338 -2.40 -6.69 -15.14
C ARG A 338 -1.93 -5.25 -15.18
N ILE A 339 -1.74 -4.69 -16.37
CA ILE A 339 -1.21 -3.34 -16.55
C ILE A 339 -2.28 -2.52 -17.29
N PRO A 340 -2.76 -1.41 -16.71
CA PRO A 340 -3.74 -0.57 -17.38
C PRO A 340 -3.17 -0.03 -18.69
N ARG A 341 -3.99 0.00 -19.74
CA ARG A 341 -3.62 0.66 -21.00
C ARG A 341 -3.95 2.13 -20.86
N CYS A 342 -3.02 3.03 -21.16
CA CYS A 342 -3.33 4.45 -21.23
C CYS A 342 -3.66 4.82 -22.68
N LEU A 343 -4.95 4.90 -23.00
CA LEU A 343 -5.46 5.24 -24.33
C LEU A 343 -6.14 6.61 -24.28
N ALA A 344 -6.17 7.32 -25.42
CA ALA A 344 -6.93 8.58 -25.51
C ALA A 344 -8.44 8.39 -25.25
N SER A 345 -8.94 7.16 -25.36
CA SER A 345 -10.34 6.78 -25.15
C SER A 345 -10.65 6.33 -23.72
N ASN A 346 -9.67 6.27 -22.81
CA ASN A 346 -9.90 5.89 -21.42
C ASN A 346 -9.35 6.93 -20.44
N ASP A 347 -9.94 6.98 -19.25
CA ASP A 347 -9.64 8.01 -18.26
C ASP A 347 -8.37 7.73 -17.46
N ILE A 348 -7.48 6.85 -17.93
CA ILE A 348 -6.25 6.50 -17.20
C ILE A 348 -5.29 7.69 -17.14
N GLN A 349 -5.11 8.42 -18.24
CA GLN A 349 -4.29 9.64 -18.23
C GLN A 349 -4.87 10.66 -17.25
N TRP A 350 -6.18 10.89 -17.33
CA TRP A 350 -6.89 11.80 -16.43
C TRP A 350 -6.77 11.35 -14.97
N LEU A 351 -6.89 10.05 -14.68
CA LEU A 351 -6.74 9.49 -13.34
C LEU A 351 -5.34 9.76 -12.78
N ILE A 352 -4.30 9.63 -13.61
CA ILE A 352 -2.92 9.95 -13.24
C ILE A 352 -2.82 11.45 -12.93
N GLU A 353 -3.33 12.32 -13.81
CA GLU A 353 -3.34 13.77 -13.58
C GLU A 353 -4.09 14.14 -12.30
N ALA A 354 -5.29 13.59 -12.10
CA ALA A 354 -6.12 13.81 -10.92
C ALA A 354 -5.41 13.34 -9.65
N LYS A 355 -4.72 12.19 -9.69
CA LYS A 355 -3.91 11.71 -8.56
C LYS A 355 -2.74 12.64 -8.26
N LEU A 356 -2.01 13.10 -9.28
CA LEU A 356 -0.90 14.04 -9.11
C LEU A 356 -1.37 15.37 -8.51
N GLN A 357 -2.50 15.90 -8.96
CA GLN A 357 -3.07 17.14 -8.45
C GLN A 357 -3.64 16.94 -7.03
N LYS A 358 -4.45 15.89 -6.79
CA LYS A 358 -5.15 15.65 -5.52
C LYS A 358 -4.22 15.18 -4.39
N PHE A 359 -3.26 14.32 -4.69
CA PHE A 359 -2.38 13.75 -3.67
C PHE A 359 -1.05 14.50 -3.55
N LEU A 360 -0.51 15.00 -4.66
CA LEU A 360 0.80 15.65 -4.69
C LEU A 360 0.75 17.16 -4.91
N HIS A 361 -0.43 17.75 -5.16
CA HIS A 361 -0.60 19.20 -5.40
C HIS A 361 0.23 19.72 -6.59
N PHE A 362 0.48 18.86 -7.57
CA PHE A 362 1.20 19.29 -8.77
C PHE A 362 0.35 20.27 -9.56
N PRO A 363 0.95 21.34 -10.13
CA PRO A 363 0.23 22.21 -11.05
C PRO A 363 -0.35 21.40 -12.23
N PRO A 364 -1.51 21.81 -12.81
CA PRO A 364 -2.13 21.07 -13.91
C PRO A 364 -1.18 20.81 -15.09
N VAL A 365 -0.33 21.79 -15.42
CA VAL A 365 0.64 21.67 -16.52
C VAL A 365 1.69 20.59 -16.27
N GLU A 366 2.21 20.51 -15.05
CA GLU A 366 3.19 19.50 -14.66
C GLU A 366 2.54 18.13 -14.57
N SER A 367 1.35 18.06 -13.98
CA SER A 367 0.56 16.83 -13.88
C SER A 367 0.32 16.20 -15.24
N LYS A 368 -0.07 17.02 -16.23
CA LYS A 368 -0.21 16.58 -17.62
C LYS A 368 1.08 16.02 -18.19
N THR A 369 2.19 16.72 -18.02
CA THR A 369 3.50 16.29 -18.53
C THR A 369 3.90 14.91 -17.95
N TYR A 370 3.72 14.71 -16.64
CA TYR A 370 4.03 13.43 -16.00
C TYR A 370 3.04 12.32 -16.36
N SER A 371 1.76 12.66 -16.56
CA SER A 371 0.77 11.69 -17.02
C SER A 371 1.11 11.16 -18.42
N GLU A 372 1.56 12.02 -19.33
CA GLU A 372 1.98 11.64 -20.69
C GLU A 372 3.16 10.66 -20.64
N VAL A 373 4.15 10.93 -19.79
CA VAL A 373 5.31 10.04 -19.57
C VAL A 373 4.87 8.67 -19.09
N LEU A 374 4.02 8.62 -18.07
CA LEU A 374 3.55 7.37 -17.51
C LEU A 374 2.69 6.60 -18.51
N CYS A 375 1.85 7.30 -19.27
CA CYS A 375 1.06 6.70 -20.33
C CYS A 375 1.93 6.10 -21.43
N ASN A 376 2.98 6.81 -21.86
CA ASN A 376 3.96 6.28 -22.81
C ASN A 376 4.70 5.07 -22.24
N PHE A 377 5.05 5.08 -20.94
CA PHE A 377 5.63 3.92 -20.27
C PHE A 377 4.70 2.71 -20.29
N LEU A 378 3.42 2.90 -19.95
CA LEU A 378 2.41 1.82 -19.93
C LEU A 378 2.21 1.24 -21.34
N LEU A 379 2.09 2.10 -22.36
CA LEU A 379 1.97 1.68 -23.76
C LEU A 379 3.21 0.90 -24.22
N GLY A 380 4.40 1.39 -23.86
CA GLY A 380 5.67 0.70 -24.08
C GLY A 380 5.72 -0.69 -23.46
N LEU A 381 5.22 -0.83 -22.25
CA LEU A 381 5.18 -2.11 -21.54
C LEU A 381 4.22 -3.11 -22.21
N HIS A 382 3.13 -2.63 -22.83
CA HIS A 382 2.25 -3.47 -23.66
C HIS A 382 2.94 -3.93 -24.95
N ALA A 383 3.66 -3.04 -25.63
CA ALA A 383 4.47 -3.40 -26.80
C ALA A 383 5.51 -4.48 -26.45
N TYR A 384 6.23 -4.29 -25.33
CA TYR A 384 7.22 -5.22 -24.82
C TYR A 384 6.69 -6.64 -24.56
N ARG A 385 5.43 -6.76 -24.14
CA ARG A 385 4.79 -8.07 -23.89
C ARG A 385 4.52 -8.84 -25.18
N GLY A 386 4.61 -8.21 -26.35
CA GLY A 386 4.39 -8.84 -27.65
C GLY A 386 2.95 -9.32 -27.85
N SER A 387 1.97 -8.63 -27.27
CA SER A 387 0.55 -8.96 -27.43
C SER A 387 0.06 -8.51 -28.82
N PRO A 388 -0.26 -9.44 -29.76
CA PRO A 388 -0.70 -9.12 -31.11
C PRO A 388 -2.21 -8.82 -31.21
N ASP A 389 -3.00 -9.19 -30.19
CA ASP A 389 -4.46 -9.05 -30.18
C ASP A 389 -4.90 -7.66 -29.69
N TYR A 390 -4.66 -6.66 -30.53
CA TYR A 390 -5.33 -5.36 -30.43
C TYR A 390 -6.08 -5.07 -31.74
N VAL A 391 -7.34 -5.47 -31.76
CA VAL A 391 -8.35 -5.02 -32.71
C VAL A 391 -9.36 -4.18 -31.92
N PRO A 392 -9.75 -2.98 -32.41
CA PRO A 392 -10.66 -2.08 -31.71
C PRO A 392 -12.08 -2.68 -31.62
N SER A 393 -12.73 -2.56 -30.45
CA SER A 393 -14.10 -3.03 -30.09
C SER A 393 -14.25 -4.57 -29.98
N ASP A 394 -14.90 -5.21 -29.00
CA ASP A 394 -15.89 -4.92 -27.94
C ASP A 394 -15.48 -5.69 -26.65
N SER A 395 -15.70 -5.30 -25.39
CA SER A 395 -16.50 -4.26 -24.78
C SER A 395 -15.70 -3.58 -23.66
N LEU A 396 -15.38 -2.30 -23.86
CA LEU A 396 -15.10 -1.39 -22.75
C LEU A 396 -16.38 -1.13 -21.92
N GLU A 397 -17.59 -1.42 -22.41
CA GLU A 397 -18.86 -1.17 -21.70
C GLU A 397 -19.00 -1.80 -20.29
N LYS A 398 -18.27 -2.88 -19.97
CA LYS A 398 -18.24 -3.46 -18.61
C LYS A 398 -17.17 -2.88 -17.68
N GLU A 399 -16.11 -2.28 -18.21
CA GLU A 399 -15.12 -1.53 -17.41
C GLU A 399 -15.43 -0.02 -17.38
N PHE A 400 -16.23 0.50 -18.32
CA PHE A 400 -16.47 1.93 -18.54
C PHE A 400 -17.83 2.44 -18.02
N SER A 401 -18.80 1.57 -17.72
CA SER A 401 -20.05 2.01 -17.08
C SER A 401 -19.88 2.44 -15.61
N GLY A 402 -18.73 2.14 -14.99
CA GLY A 402 -18.36 2.56 -13.62
C GLY A 402 -17.71 3.94 -13.50
N VAL A 403 -17.28 4.54 -14.61
CA VAL A 403 -16.86 5.96 -14.69
C VAL A 403 -18.06 6.90 -14.47
N MET A 404 -19.29 6.40 -14.68
CA MET A 404 -20.53 7.18 -14.85
C MET A 404 -21.16 7.80 -13.59
N LYS A 405 -20.44 8.00 -12.48
CA LYS A 405 -21.01 8.78 -11.35
C LYS A 405 -20.19 9.96 -10.84
N GLU A 406 -18.97 10.18 -11.34
CA GLU A 406 -18.07 11.22 -10.79
C GLU A 406 -17.53 12.22 -11.83
N VAL A 407 -18.27 12.42 -12.93
CA VAL A 407 -18.07 13.57 -13.82
C VAL A 407 -19.33 14.42 -13.85
N SER A 408 -19.72 14.99 -12.71
CA SER A 408 -20.78 16.00 -12.64
C SER A 408 -20.31 17.41 -12.26
N GLU A 409 -19.00 17.63 -12.11
CA GLU A 409 -18.48 18.97 -11.94
C GLU A 409 -17.24 19.19 -12.81
N PHE A 410 -17.18 20.37 -13.43
CA PHE A 410 -16.06 21.00 -14.12
C PHE A 410 -15.98 20.86 -15.66
N GLY A 411 -16.27 22.00 -16.31
CA GLY A 411 -16.33 22.24 -17.74
C GLY A 411 -14.98 22.53 -18.44
N PRO A 412 -14.99 23.17 -19.63
CA PRO A 412 -14.01 22.90 -20.69
C PRO A 412 -12.77 23.81 -20.65
N VAL A 413 -11.60 23.28 -21.05
CA VAL A 413 -10.35 24.05 -21.21
C VAL A 413 -9.93 24.15 -22.68
N SER A 414 -9.49 25.34 -23.08
CA SER A 414 -9.37 25.82 -24.48
C SER A 414 -8.02 25.56 -25.20
N SER A 415 -8.07 25.72 -26.53
CA SER A 415 -7.05 25.40 -27.56
C SER A 415 -5.81 26.32 -27.65
N ALA A 416 -5.62 27.24 -26.71
CA ALA A 416 -4.48 28.19 -26.72
C ALA A 416 -3.20 27.63 -26.04
N SER A 417 -3.35 26.68 -25.11
CA SER A 417 -2.25 26.06 -24.36
C SER A 417 -1.40 25.14 -25.24
N VAL A 418 -2.04 24.45 -26.19
CA VAL A 418 -1.42 23.52 -27.15
C VAL A 418 -0.36 24.22 -28.03
N ARG A 419 -0.65 25.45 -28.49
CA ARG A 419 0.27 26.20 -29.37
C ARG A 419 1.46 26.82 -28.65
N ARG A 420 1.41 26.99 -27.32
CA ARG A 420 2.53 27.48 -26.52
C ARG A 420 3.52 26.35 -26.19
N MET A 421 3.02 25.14 -25.97
CA MET A 421 3.81 23.93 -25.68
C MET A 421 4.69 23.49 -26.86
N ALA A 422 4.17 23.53 -28.09
CA ALA A 422 4.92 23.17 -29.30
C ALA A 422 6.22 24.00 -29.48
N ARG A 423 6.20 25.28 -29.10
CA ARG A 423 7.36 26.19 -29.23
C ARG A 423 8.41 26.00 -28.14
N GLY A 424 8.02 25.47 -26.97
CA GLY A 424 8.94 25.19 -25.85
C GLY A 424 9.66 23.85 -25.98
N ALA A 425 9.00 22.85 -26.59
CA ALA A 425 9.59 21.54 -26.89
C ALA A 425 10.68 21.64 -27.96
N TRP A 426 10.47 22.47 -28.99
CA TRP A 426 11.42 22.69 -30.08
C TRP A 426 12.80 23.20 -29.63
N ARG A 427 12.86 24.11 -28.65
CA ARG A 427 14.14 24.68 -28.15
C ARG A 427 15.00 23.70 -27.33
N ARG A 428 14.44 22.60 -26.86
CA ARG A 428 15.17 21.60 -26.05
C ARG A 428 15.73 20.45 -26.88
N LEU A 429 15.18 20.23 -28.08
CA LEU A 429 15.73 19.33 -29.09
C LEU A 429 17.05 19.84 -29.68
N GLU A 430 17.29 21.16 -29.67
CA GLU A 430 18.55 21.78 -30.14
C GLU A 430 19.80 21.36 -29.32
N HIS A 431 19.64 20.68 -28.17
CA HIS A 431 20.74 20.24 -27.31
C HIS A 431 20.94 18.70 -27.24
N GLY A 432 20.24 17.91 -28.06
CA GLY A 432 20.66 16.53 -28.39
C GLY A 432 20.68 15.47 -27.26
N GLN A 433 19.92 15.62 -26.18
CA GLN A 433 19.76 14.58 -25.14
C GLN A 433 18.31 14.05 -25.13
N PRO A 434 18.06 12.72 -25.30
CA PRO A 434 16.73 12.16 -25.21
C PRO A 434 16.23 12.19 -23.76
N SER A 435 15.06 12.78 -23.57
CA SER A 435 14.43 12.99 -22.28
C SER A 435 13.65 11.73 -21.87
N VAL A 436 13.55 11.43 -20.56
CA VAL A 436 12.56 10.47 -20.03
C VAL A 436 11.11 10.90 -20.34
N LEU A 437 10.92 12.15 -20.79
CA LEU A 437 9.67 12.69 -21.31
C LEU A 437 9.49 12.51 -22.83
N ASP A 438 10.42 11.84 -23.52
CA ASP A 438 10.31 11.55 -24.94
C ASP A 438 9.30 10.40 -25.15
N PRO A 439 8.28 10.58 -26.00
CA PRO A 439 7.24 9.57 -26.23
C PRO A 439 7.75 8.27 -26.86
N THR A 440 8.98 8.25 -27.37
CA THR A 440 9.64 7.03 -27.89
C THR A 440 10.62 6.39 -26.90
N TYR A 441 10.75 6.97 -25.69
CA TYR A 441 11.75 6.54 -24.70
C TYR A 441 11.52 5.14 -24.15
N PHE A 442 10.26 4.71 -23.97
CA PHE A 442 9.90 3.45 -23.32
C PHE A 442 9.56 2.34 -24.32
N ASP A 443 10.43 2.07 -25.28
CA ASP A 443 10.23 1.02 -26.29
C ASP A 443 10.84 -0.34 -25.87
N ASP A 444 10.69 -1.37 -26.72
CA ASP A 444 11.27 -2.70 -26.50
C ASP A 444 12.79 -2.63 -26.27
N LYS A 445 13.48 -1.67 -26.91
CA LYS A 445 14.92 -1.48 -26.79
C LYS A 445 15.28 -0.90 -25.42
N PHE A 446 14.47 0.03 -24.89
CA PHE A 446 14.57 0.50 -23.51
C PHE A 446 14.35 -0.66 -22.55
N PHE A 447 13.25 -1.41 -22.62
CA PHE A 447 12.99 -2.49 -21.65
C PHE A 447 14.04 -3.61 -21.70
N ASN A 448 14.59 -3.91 -22.88
CA ASN A 448 15.66 -4.90 -23.02
C ASN A 448 17.01 -4.42 -22.45
N LYS A 449 17.25 -3.11 -22.36
CA LYS A 449 18.45 -2.51 -21.75
C LYS A 449 18.25 -2.20 -20.25
N PHE A 450 17.11 -1.62 -19.91
CA PHE A 450 16.73 -1.17 -18.57
C PHE A 450 16.48 -2.33 -17.61
N LEU A 451 15.78 -3.38 -18.02
CA LEU A 451 15.41 -4.47 -17.11
C LEU A 451 16.63 -5.24 -16.55
N PRO A 452 17.69 -5.52 -17.34
CA PRO A 452 18.97 -5.99 -16.80
C PRO A 452 19.61 -5.06 -15.77
N GLU A 453 19.54 -3.74 -15.98
CA GLU A 453 20.10 -2.74 -15.06
C GLU A 453 19.26 -2.62 -13.79
N TYR A 454 17.93 -2.54 -13.90
CA TYR A 454 16.99 -2.47 -12.78
C TYR A 454 17.11 -3.67 -11.83
N LEU A 455 17.36 -4.87 -12.37
CA LEU A 455 17.49 -6.10 -11.57
C LEU A 455 18.89 -6.31 -11.00
N GLN A 456 19.89 -5.57 -11.47
CA GLN A 456 21.18 -5.45 -10.78
C GLN A 456 21.10 -4.47 -9.61
N LEU A 457 20.06 -3.63 -9.55
CA LEU A 457 19.82 -2.63 -8.51
C LEU A 457 18.92 -3.15 -7.36
N GLN A 458 18.26 -4.28 -7.56
CA GLN A 458 17.61 -5.07 -6.51
C GLN A 458 18.59 -6.13 -5.98
#